data_AF-A0A061AI32-F1
#
_entry.id   AF-A0A061AI32-F1
#
_cell.length_a   1.000
_cell.length_b   1.000
_cell.length_c   1.000
_cell.angle_alpha   90.00
_cell.angle_beta   90.00
_cell.angle_gamma   90.00
#
_symmetry.space_group_name_H-M   'P 1'
#
loop_
_entity.id
_entity.type
_entity.pdbx_description
1 polymer ?
#
loop_
_entity_poly.entity_id
_entity_poly.type
_entity_poly.pdbx_seq_one_letter_code
_entity_poly.pdbx_strand_id
1 'polypeptide(L)'
;MSDTQAKVDALIRELLQLVLEAGVFGFASAQAAQVKLGDVDVKGVELDGEEDTKPTRSATATVTCYLTVDEGCCNIARNAHGGFLAWLVDHCSSLGLLALSGPGDRWTTSGVSTNLNLYYIGAAPVGTKLRIVTTVLQQGRVTGLLETRIEDDATDKLLVLGTHVKQDPQRPTLKAFKKDKAKL
;
A
#
# COMPACT_ATOMS: atom_id res chain seq x y z
N MET A 1 11.65 22.23 -1.25
CA MET A 1 11.85 21.01 -2.07
C MET A 1 12.50 21.40 -3.37
N SER A 2 13.36 20.57 -3.94
CA SER A 2 13.85 20.76 -5.32
C SER A 2 12.76 20.40 -6.32
N ASP A 3 12.77 21.00 -7.51
CA ASP A 3 11.81 20.70 -8.59
C ASP A 3 11.81 19.20 -8.95
N THR A 4 12.97 18.55 -8.86
CA THR A 4 13.11 17.10 -9.07
C THR A 4 12.33 16.29 -8.03
N GLN A 5 12.45 16.61 -6.74
CA GLN A 5 11.73 15.88 -5.68
C GLN A 5 10.22 16.07 -5.82
N ALA A 6 9.78 17.30 -6.12
CA ALA A 6 8.36 17.57 -6.34
C ALA A 6 7.80 16.74 -7.50
N LYS A 7 8.59 16.52 -8.57
CA LYS A 7 8.19 15.65 -9.68
C LYS A 7 8.12 14.18 -9.29
N VAL A 8 9.10 13.68 -8.51
CA VAL A 8 9.08 12.31 -7.98
C VAL A 8 7.84 12.07 -7.13
N ASP A 9 7.55 12.98 -6.20
CA ASP A 9 6.39 12.87 -5.30
C ASP A 9 5.07 12.90 -6.08
N ALA A 10 4.98 13.72 -7.13
CA ALA A 10 3.82 13.80 -8.00
C ALA A 10 3.56 12.49 -8.76
N LEU A 11 4.59 11.91 -9.38
CA LEU A 11 4.49 10.65 -10.13
C LEU A 11 4.08 9.48 -9.22
N ILE A 12 4.68 9.39 -8.04
CA ILE A 12 4.32 8.35 -7.06
C ILE A 12 2.88 8.54 -6.61
N ARG A 13 2.48 9.77 -6.30
CA ARG A 13 1.09 10.04 -5.87
C ARG A 13 0.09 9.70 -6.95
N GLU A 14 0.40 9.98 -8.21
CA GLU A 14 -0.44 9.61 -9.37
C GLU A 14 -0.57 8.10 -9.51
N LEU A 15 0.54 7.35 -9.40
CA LEU A 15 0.52 5.89 -9.40
C LEU A 15 -0.36 5.31 -8.28
N LEU A 16 -0.20 5.80 -7.06
CA LEU A 16 -0.98 5.31 -5.91
C LEU A 16 -2.45 5.64 -6.05
N GLN A 17 -2.77 6.84 -6.55
CA GLN A 17 -4.14 7.26 -6.82
C GLN A 17 -4.80 6.37 -7.90
N LEU A 18 -4.09 6.08 -8.98
CA LEU A 18 -4.55 5.18 -10.04
C LEU A 18 -4.85 3.77 -9.48
N VAL A 19 -4.00 3.26 -8.61
CA VAL A 19 -4.19 1.92 -8.01
C VAL A 19 -5.39 1.89 -7.06
N LEU A 20 -5.59 2.93 -6.25
CA LEU A 20 -6.77 3.06 -5.39
C LEU A 20 -8.06 3.10 -6.23
N GLU A 21 -8.06 3.88 -7.31
CA GLU A 21 -9.20 3.98 -8.25
C GLU A 21 -9.45 2.67 -8.98
N ALA A 22 -8.41 1.93 -9.37
CA ALA A 22 -8.56 0.60 -9.96
C ALA A 22 -9.07 -0.45 -8.94
N GLY A 23 -8.84 -0.23 -7.65
CA GLY A 23 -9.31 -1.08 -6.55
C GLY A 23 -10.83 -1.22 -6.46
N VAL A 24 -11.59 -0.36 -7.17
CA VAL A 24 -13.05 -0.48 -7.29
C VAL A 24 -13.50 -1.68 -8.12
N PHE A 25 -12.58 -2.39 -8.77
CA PHE A 25 -12.87 -3.64 -9.47
C PHE A 25 -12.42 -4.84 -8.64
N GLY A 26 -13.31 -5.40 -7.80
CA GLY A 26 -13.00 -6.61 -7.04
C GLY A 26 -13.74 -6.77 -5.72
N PHE A 27 -13.18 -7.62 -4.86
CA PHE A 27 -13.66 -7.82 -3.50
C PHE A 27 -13.58 -6.51 -2.69
N ALA A 28 -14.64 -6.21 -1.94
CA ALA A 28 -14.76 -4.97 -1.15
C ALA A 28 -14.63 -3.66 -1.97
N SER A 29 -15.00 -3.69 -3.25
CA SER A 29 -14.98 -2.53 -4.16
C SER A 29 -15.71 -1.31 -3.63
N ALA A 30 -16.86 -1.50 -2.96
CA ALA A 30 -17.61 -0.42 -2.34
C ALA A 30 -16.84 0.28 -1.21
N GLN A 31 -16.04 -0.48 -0.45
CA GLN A 31 -15.15 0.06 0.57
C GLN A 31 -13.89 0.67 -0.04
N ALA A 32 -13.32 0.05 -1.09
CA ALA A 32 -12.16 0.58 -1.81
C ALA A 32 -12.44 1.98 -2.38
N ALA A 33 -13.64 2.19 -2.94
CA ALA A 33 -14.07 3.49 -3.45
C ALA A 33 -14.13 4.61 -2.38
N GLN A 34 -14.13 4.26 -1.09
CA GLN A 34 -14.17 5.21 0.02
C GLN A 34 -12.79 5.55 0.58
N VAL A 35 -11.76 4.77 0.21
CA VAL A 35 -10.39 5.01 0.67
C VAL A 35 -9.81 6.23 -0.05
N LYS A 36 -9.29 7.18 0.71
CA LYS A 36 -8.68 8.41 0.19
C LYS A 36 -7.19 8.42 0.48
N LEU A 37 -6.38 8.71 -0.54
CA LEU A 37 -4.95 8.90 -0.38
C LEU A 37 -4.66 10.19 0.39
N GLY A 38 -3.90 10.06 1.47
CA GLY A 38 -3.39 11.16 2.29
C GLY A 38 -1.96 11.54 1.91
N ASP A 39 -1.14 11.69 2.95
CA ASP A 39 0.29 11.99 2.83
C ASP A 39 1.09 10.78 2.32
N VAL A 40 2.10 11.06 1.52
CA VAL A 40 3.04 10.09 0.97
C VAL A 40 4.45 10.64 1.23
N ASP A 41 5.17 10.08 2.20
CA ASP A 41 6.57 10.41 2.50
C ASP A 41 7.46 9.33 1.92
N VAL A 42 8.26 9.69 0.92
CA VAL A 42 9.20 8.80 0.24
C VAL A 42 10.59 9.40 0.27
N LYS A 43 11.59 8.56 0.52
CA LYS A 43 13.00 8.96 0.53
C LYS A 43 13.81 7.99 -0.30
N GLY A 44 14.84 8.49 -0.97
CA GLY A 44 15.73 7.67 -1.79
C GLY A 44 15.03 7.10 -3.03
N VAL A 45 14.10 7.85 -3.63
CA VAL A 45 13.51 7.54 -4.94
C VAL A 45 13.93 8.64 -5.91
N GLU A 46 14.34 8.24 -7.12
CA GLU A 46 14.87 9.13 -8.15
C GLU A 46 13.99 9.05 -9.41
N LEU A 47 14.12 10.02 -10.32
CA LEU A 47 13.50 9.92 -11.64
C LEU A 47 14.20 8.87 -12.50
N ASP A 48 13.43 8.09 -13.26
CA ASP A 48 13.91 7.21 -14.32
C ASP A 48 13.38 7.72 -15.66
N GLY A 49 14.05 8.72 -16.22
CA GLY A 49 13.53 9.46 -17.38
C GLY A 49 12.49 10.53 -16.98
N GLU A 50 11.51 10.76 -17.85
CA GLU A 50 10.57 11.88 -17.69
C GLU A 50 9.27 11.52 -16.97
N GLU A 51 8.82 10.27 -17.06
CA GLU A 51 7.50 9.83 -16.61
C GLU A 51 7.55 8.79 -15.49
N ASP A 52 8.75 8.30 -15.15
CA ASP A 52 8.91 7.19 -14.22
C ASP A 52 9.83 7.50 -13.04
N THR A 53 9.71 6.66 -12.01
CA THR A 53 10.54 6.72 -10.80
C THR A 53 11.24 5.40 -10.55
N LYS A 54 12.39 5.46 -9.88
CA LYS A 54 13.18 4.29 -9.50
C LYS A 54 13.66 4.40 -8.06
N PRO A 55 13.38 3.41 -7.20
CA PRO A 55 13.88 3.41 -5.84
C PRO A 55 15.37 3.07 -5.80
N THR A 56 16.10 3.74 -4.91
CA THR A 56 17.43 3.31 -4.47
C THR A 56 17.32 2.10 -3.54
N ARG A 57 18.46 1.47 -3.22
CA ARG A 57 18.48 0.33 -2.29
C ARG A 57 18.06 0.69 -0.87
N SER A 58 18.22 1.95 -0.46
CA SER A 58 17.85 2.46 0.87
C SER A 58 16.54 3.25 0.85
N ALA A 59 15.72 3.08 -0.19
CA ALA A 59 14.47 3.80 -0.29
C ALA A 59 13.51 3.40 0.83
N THR A 60 12.78 4.38 1.35
CA THR A 60 11.78 4.19 2.39
C THR A 60 10.49 4.87 1.99
N ALA A 61 9.34 4.31 2.39
CA ALA A 61 8.03 4.89 2.14
C ALA A 61 7.14 4.78 3.38
N THR A 62 6.42 5.86 3.66
CA THR A 62 5.27 5.91 4.55
C THR A 62 4.08 6.48 3.78
N VAL A 63 2.99 5.72 3.72
CA VAL A 63 1.76 6.10 3.00
C VAL A 63 0.62 6.18 4.00
N THR A 64 -0.10 7.30 3.98
CA THR A 64 -1.30 7.50 4.77
C THR A 64 -2.54 7.41 3.89
N CYS A 65 -3.56 6.71 4.35
CA CYS A 65 -4.88 6.65 3.75
C CYS A 65 -5.95 7.01 4.78
N TYR A 66 -7.12 7.42 4.31
CA TYR A 66 -8.25 7.79 5.15
C TYR A 66 -9.53 7.10 4.70
N LEU A 67 -10.36 6.70 5.66
CA LEU A 67 -11.70 6.18 5.41
C LEU A 67 -12.60 6.46 6.62
N THR A 68 -13.88 6.76 6.40
CA THR A 68 -14.87 6.87 7.49
C THR A 68 -15.67 5.57 7.58
N VAL A 69 -15.78 4.98 8.78
CA VAL A 69 -16.53 3.73 8.98
C VAL A 69 -18.01 3.97 8.70
N ASP A 70 -18.56 3.33 7.67
CA ASP A 70 -19.99 3.28 7.40
C ASP A 70 -20.64 2.00 7.95
N GLU A 71 -21.95 1.86 7.80
CA GLU A 71 -22.67 0.67 8.27
C GLU A 71 -22.30 -0.60 7.51
N GLY A 72 -21.90 -0.49 6.24
CA GLY A 72 -21.44 -1.62 5.41
C GLY A 72 -20.08 -2.17 5.85
N CYS A 73 -19.31 -1.40 6.61
CA CYS A 73 -18.04 -1.81 7.22
C CYS A 73 -18.22 -2.50 8.57
N CYS A 74 -19.42 -2.50 9.16
CA CYS A 74 -19.63 -2.89 10.55
C CYS A 74 -19.97 -4.38 10.78
N ASN A 75 -19.68 -4.84 11.99
CA ASN A 75 -20.26 -6.05 12.58
C ASN A 75 -21.61 -5.76 13.25
N ILE A 76 -22.24 -6.80 13.80
CA ILE A 76 -23.55 -6.71 14.47
C ILE A 76 -23.59 -5.75 15.68
N ALA A 77 -22.44 -5.41 16.26
CA ALA A 77 -22.32 -4.47 17.37
C ALA A 77 -22.07 -3.03 16.90
N ARG A 78 -22.23 -2.74 15.59
CA ARG A 78 -22.00 -1.41 14.97
C ARG A 78 -20.58 -0.87 15.13
N ASN A 79 -19.60 -1.76 15.26
CA ASN A 79 -18.18 -1.45 15.16
C ASN A 79 -17.62 -2.00 13.85
N ALA A 80 -16.57 -1.39 13.31
CA ALA A 80 -15.84 -1.89 12.14
C ALA A 80 -15.52 -3.39 12.31
N HIS A 81 -15.91 -4.19 11.32
CA HIS A 81 -15.73 -5.63 11.34
C HIS A 81 -14.25 -5.98 11.34
N GLY A 82 -13.82 -6.97 12.13
CA GLY A 82 -12.40 -7.36 12.20
C GLY A 82 -11.84 -7.75 10.83
N GLY A 83 -12.61 -8.49 10.04
CA GLY A 83 -12.26 -8.83 8.65
C GLY A 83 -12.16 -7.62 7.71
N PHE A 84 -12.94 -6.56 7.96
CA PHE A 84 -12.83 -5.31 7.21
C PHE A 84 -11.55 -4.56 7.56
N LEU A 85 -11.21 -4.49 8.85
CA LEU A 85 -9.95 -3.89 9.32
C LEU A 85 -8.73 -4.69 8.81
N ALA A 86 -8.82 -6.02 8.76
CA ALA A 86 -7.79 -6.87 8.15
C ALA A 86 -7.63 -6.59 6.66
N TRP A 87 -8.73 -6.46 5.94
CA TRP A 87 -8.72 -6.07 4.53
C TRP A 87 -8.12 -4.67 4.33
N LEU A 88 -8.41 -3.69 5.19
CA LEU A 88 -7.78 -2.37 5.13
C LEU A 88 -6.25 -2.44 5.27
N VAL A 89 -5.75 -3.27 6.18
CA VAL A 89 -4.29 -3.49 6.30
C VAL A 89 -3.74 -4.10 5.02
N ASP A 90 -4.36 -5.16 4.49
CA ASP A 90 -3.92 -5.82 3.25
C ASP A 90 -3.90 -4.84 2.05
N HIS A 91 -5.02 -4.11 1.88
CA HIS A 91 -5.23 -3.19 0.79
C HIS A 91 -4.30 -1.97 0.86
N CYS A 92 -4.31 -1.22 1.97
CA CYS A 92 -3.54 0.01 2.09
C CYS A 92 -2.03 -0.25 2.16
N SER A 93 -1.60 -1.35 2.80
CA SER A 93 -0.17 -1.64 2.89
C SER A 93 0.46 -1.90 1.52
N SER A 94 -0.30 -2.45 0.57
CA SER A 94 0.16 -2.68 -0.80
C SER A 94 0.61 -1.40 -1.51
N LEU A 95 0.04 -0.25 -1.16
CA LEU A 95 0.44 1.06 -1.67
C LEU A 95 1.87 1.43 -1.25
N GLY A 96 2.31 1.03 -0.06
CA GLY A 96 3.67 1.28 0.40
C GLY A 96 4.73 0.64 -0.49
N LEU A 97 4.51 -0.61 -0.94
CA LEU A 97 5.44 -1.29 -1.87
C LEU A 97 5.42 -0.65 -3.26
N LEU A 98 4.24 -0.23 -3.72
CA LEU A 98 4.08 0.44 -5.02
C LEU A 98 4.73 1.82 -5.04
N ALA A 99 4.73 2.53 -3.91
CA ALA A 99 5.43 3.81 -3.76
C ALA A 99 6.95 3.68 -3.95
N LEU A 100 7.48 2.47 -3.79
CA LEU A 100 8.86 2.10 -4.03
C LEU A 100 8.98 1.16 -5.25
N SER A 101 8.19 1.40 -6.30
CA SER A 101 8.24 0.64 -7.55
C SER A 101 8.41 1.55 -8.77
N GLY A 102 8.82 0.96 -9.90
CA GLY A 102 9.00 1.65 -11.18
C GLY A 102 8.86 0.67 -12.34
N PRO A 103 8.69 1.14 -13.59
CA PRO A 103 8.54 0.23 -14.72
C PRO A 103 9.74 -0.67 -14.95
N GLY A 104 9.45 -1.94 -15.24
CA GLY A 104 10.49 -2.96 -15.39
C GLY A 104 11.22 -3.32 -14.09
N ASP A 105 10.86 -2.70 -12.96
CA ASP A 105 11.35 -3.07 -11.65
C ASP A 105 10.47 -4.17 -11.02
N ARG A 106 10.93 -4.63 -9.86
CA ARG A 106 10.20 -5.54 -8.98
C ARG A 106 9.04 -4.80 -8.33
N TRP A 107 8.12 -5.57 -7.75
CA TRP A 107 7.00 -5.05 -6.96
C TRP A 107 5.95 -4.22 -7.73
N THR A 108 5.96 -4.25 -9.07
CA THR A 108 4.97 -3.55 -9.93
C THR A 108 3.52 -3.98 -9.71
N THR A 109 3.27 -5.09 -9.00
CA THR A 109 1.93 -5.54 -8.61
C THR A 109 1.74 -5.59 -7.10
N SER A 110 2.62 -4.98 -6.30
CA SER A 110 2.69 -5.08 -4.82
C SER A 110 2.91 -6.49 -4.24
N GLY A 111 3.12 -7.50 -5.08
CA GLY A 111 3.26 -8.90 -4.66
C GLY A 111 1.99 -9.53 -4.08
N VAL A 112 2.15 -10.74 -3.56
CA VAL A 112 1.09 -11.55 -2.93
C VAL A 112 1.34 -11.69 -1.43
N SER A 113 0.27 -11.69 -0.66
CA SER A 113 0.29 -11.80 0.80
C SER A 113 0.74 -13.23 1.22
N THR A 114 1.78 -13.33 2.05
CA THR A 114 2.25 -14.62 2.60
C THR A 114 2.07 -14.72 4.10
N ASN A 115 2.02 -13.59 4.80
CA ASN A 115 1.62 -13.51 6.20
C ASN A 115 0.98 -12.17 6.50
N LEU A 116 -0.17 -12.18 7.17
CA LEU A 116 -0.84 -10.99 7.66
C LEU A 116 -1.19 -11.21 9.13
N ASN A 117 -0.64 -10.39 10.03
CA ASN A 117 -0.88 -10.47 11.46
C ASN A 117 -1.45 -9.15 11.97
N LEU A 118 -2.44 -9.21 12.87
CA LEU A 118 -3.11 -8.04 13.41
C LEU A 118 -3.31 -8.14 14.91
N TYR A 119 -3.10 -7.01 15.60
CA TYR A 119 -3.51 -6.75 16.97
C TYR A 119 -4.68 -5.77 16.95
N TYR A 120 -5.85 -6.22 17.39
CA TYR A 120 -7.04 -5.38 17.56
C TYR A 120 -7.02 -4.78 18.96
N ILE A 121 -6.71 -3.49 19.06
CA ILE A 121 -6.42 -2.78 20.31
C ILE A 121 -7.65 -2.00 20.78
N GLY A 122 -8.37 -1.37 19.83
CA GLY A 122 -9.52 -0.53 20.10
C GLY A 122 -10.68 -0.79 19.15
N ALA A 123 -11.88 -0.43 19.57
CA ALA A 123 -13.07 -0.49 18.73
C ALA A 123 -13.19 0.78 17.86
N ALA A 124 -13.74 0.63 16.66
CA ALA A 124 -14.04 1.72 15.75
C ALA A 124 -15.55 1.73 15.44
N PRO A 125 -16.37 2.45 16.22
CA PRO A 125 -17.80 2.58 15.93
C PRO A 125 -18.07 3.15 14.53
N VAL A 126 -19.29 2.95 14.02
CA VAL A 126 -19.77 3.68 12.84
C VAL A 126 -19.54 5.19 13.00
N GLY A 127 -19.07 5.84 11.93
CA GLY A 127 -18.70 7.26 11.90
C GLY A 127 -17.28 7.57 12.35
N THR A 128 -16.52 6.61 12.90
CA THR A 128 -15.09 6.82 13.21
C THR A 128 -14.33 7.13 11.92
N LYS A 129 -13.52 8.20 11.96
CA LYS A 129 -12.57 8.54 10.90
C LYS A 129 -11.29 7.76 11.14
N LEU A 130 -10.94 6.87 10.22
CA LEU A 130 -9.73 6.08 10.28
C LEU A 130 -8.61 6.80 9.54
N ARG A 131 -7.46 6.93 10.21
CA ARG A 131 -6.16 7.25 9.59
C ARG A 131 -5.35 5.97 9.54
N ILE A 132 -5.08 5.47 8.33
CA ILE A 132 -4.36 4.24 8.06
C ILE A 132 -2.95 4.60 7.61
N VAL A 133 -1.95 4.39 8.46
CA VAL A 133 -0.56 4.72 8.19
C VAL A 133 0.22 3.44 7.96
N THR A 134 0.73 3.25 6.75
CA THR A 134 1.62 2.13 6.41
C THR A 134 3.05 2.62 6.29
N THR A 135 3.98 1.93 6.96
CA THR A 135 5.43 2.13 6.78
C THR A 135 6.05 0.86 6.20
N VAL A 136 6.84 1.02 5.14
CA VAL A 136 7.67 -0.06 4.58
C VAL A 136 8.89 -0.24 5.47
N LEU A 137 8.94 -1.33 6.23
CA LEU A 137 10.08 -1.64 7.10
C LEU A 137 11.25 -2.22 6.29
N GLN A 138 10.93 -3.05 5.30
CA GLN A 138 11.92 -3.63 4.40
C GLN A 138 11.26 -3.99 3.06
N GLN A 139 11.91 -3.61 1.95
CA GLN A 139 11.56 -4.10 0.61
C GLN A 139 12.78 -4.78 -0.02
N GLY A 140 12.83 -6.10 0.11
CA GLY A 140 13.87 -6.92 -0.48
C GLY A 140 13.60 -7.25 -1.96
N ARG A 141 14.42 -8.14 -2.51
CA ARG A 141 14.25 -8.65 -3.88
C ARG A 141 13.02 -9.55 -4.05
N VAL A 142 12.59 -10.24 -3.00
CA VAL A 142 11.50 -11.22 -3.04
C VAL A 142 10.47 -10.91 -1.97
N THR A 143 10.91 -10.51 -0.78
CA THR A 143 10.05 -10.32 0.38
C THR A 143 9.98 -8.85 0.78
N GLY A 144 8.78 -8.38 1.07
CA GLY A 144 8.49 -7.09 1.66
C GLY A 144 7.89 -7.28 3.06
N LEU A 145 8.29 -6.45 4.01
CA LEU A 145 7.74 -6.39 5.36
C LEU A 145 7.22 -4.97 5.61
N LEU A 146 5.97 -4.89 6.02
CA LEU A 146 5.26 -3.64 6.27
C LEU A 146 4.64 -3.65 7.66
N GLU A 147 4.60 -2.48 8.27
CA GLU A 147 3.78 -2.19 9.44
C GLU A 147 2.64 -1.27 9.00
N THR A 148 1.44 -1.50 9.51
CA THR A 148 0.30 -0.62 9.31
C THR A 148 -0.39 -0.33 10.64
N ARG A 149 -0.65 0.94 10.88
CA ARG A 149 -1.35 1.44 12.06
C ARG A 149 -2.67 2.03 11.61
N ILE A 150 -3.77 1.54 12.16
CA ILE A 150 -5.08 2.17 11.99
C ILE A 150 -5.38 2.94 13.26
N GLU A 151 -5.54 4.24 13.13
CA GLU A 151 -5.73 5.17 14.23
C GLU A 151 -7.07 5.91 14.05
N ASP A 152 -7.70 6.29 15.16
CA ASP A 152 -8.80 7.25 15.14
C ASP A 152 -8.21 8.64 14.86
N ASP A 153 -8.54 9.19 13.69
CA ASP A 153 -8.01 10.47 13.20
C ASP A 153 -8.35 11.66 14.11
N ALA A 154 -9.43 11.56 14.89
CA ALA A 154 -9.82 12.63 15.81
C ALA A 154 -9.11 12.55 17.17
N THR A 155 -8.66 11.37 17.59
CA THR A 155 -8.15 11.15 18.95
C THR A 155 -6.73 10.58 19.01
N ASP A 156 -6.13 10.27 17.86
CA ASP A 156 -4.84 9.58 17.70
C ASP A 156 -4.74 8.23 18.43
N LYS A 157 -5.88 7.67 18.86
CA LYS A 157 -5.92 6.36 19.51
C LYS A 157 -5.60 5.28 18.50
N LEU A 158 -4.65 4.43 18.84
CA LEU A 158 -4.34 3.23 18.06
C LEU A 158 -5.48 2.21 18.20
N LEU A 159 -6.08 1.86 17.07
CA LEU A 159 -7.19 0.92 16.99
C LEU A 159 -6.70 -0.46 16.55
N VAL A 160 -5.79 -0.49 15.57
CA VAL A 160 -5.20 -1.73 15.04
C VAL A 160 -3.72 -1.51 14.74
N LEU A 161 -2.89 -2.48 15.13
CA LEU A 161 -1.52 -2.62 14.66
C LEU A 161 -1.42 -3.89 13.81
N GLY A 162 -0.97 -3.76 12.57
CA GLY A 162 -0.81 -4.88 11.65
C GLY A 162 0.62 -4.98 11.11
N THR A 163 1.08 -6.21 10.89
CA THR A 163 2.25 -6.48 10.07
C THR A 163 1.85 -7.30 8.86
N HIS A 164 2.44 -6.98 7.70
CA HIS A 164 2.14 -7.64 6.44
C HIS A 164 3.44 -8.05 5.76
N VAL A 165 3.59 -9.36 5.52
CA VAL A 165 4.64 -9.93 4.68
C VAL A 165 4.05 -10.22 3.32
N LYS A 166 4.65 -9.61 2.29
CA LYS A 166 4.31 -9.88 0.89
C LYS A 166 5.50 -10.47 0.18
N GLN A 167 5.22 -11.22 -0.88
CA GLN A 167 6.20 -11.79 -1.78
C GLN A 167 5.97 -11.31 -3.20
N ASP A 168 7.00 -10.77 -3.86
CA ASP A 168 6.96 -10.49 -5.30
C ASP A 168 7.10 -11.83 -6.06
N PRO A 169 6.05 -12.30 -6.76
CA PRO A 169 6.14 -13.49 -7.57
C PRO A 169 6.94 -13.13 -8.82
N GLN A 170 8.28 -13.10 -8.70
CA GLN A 170 9.22 -12.69 -9.75
C GLN A 170 8.79 -13.25 -11.11
N ARG A 171 8.08 -12.44 -11.91
CA ARG A 171 7.67 -12.87 -13.25
C ARG A 171 8.93 -12.89 -14.11
N PRO A 172 9.18 -13.94 -14.91
CA PRO A 172 10.30 -13.92 -15.83
C PRO A 172 10.12 -12.72 -16.76
N THR A 173 11.11 -11.83 -16.79
CA THR A 173 11.08 -10.70 -17.73
C THR A 173 11.00 -11.23 -19.16
N LEU A 174 10.43 -10.46 -20.09
CA LEU A 174 10.48 -10.76 -21.52
C LEU A 174 11.92 -11.04 -22.02
N LYS A 175 12.93 -10.43 -21.38
CA LYS A 175 14.36 -10.72 -21.61
C LYS A 175 14.77 -12.14 -21.20
N ALA A 176 14.25 -12.67 -20.09
CA ALA A 176 14.48 -14.06 -19.67
C ALA A 176 13.83 -15.06 -20.66
N PHE A 177 12.59 -14.79 -21.09
CA PHE A 177 11.91 -15.60 -22.10
C PHE A 177 12.65 -15.66 -23.45
N LYS A 178 13.23 -14.54 -23.91
CA LYS A 178 14.04 -14.52 -25.14
C LYS A 178 15.36 -15.28 -24.99
N LYS A 179 15.97 -15.26 -23.80
CA LYS A 179 17.22 -15.98 -23.52
C LYS A 179 17.03 -17.49 -23.46
N ASP A 180 15.88 -17.95 -22.98
CA ASP A 180 15.55 -19.39 -22.93
C ASP A 180 15.20 -19.96 -24.31
N LYS A 181 14.60 -19.16 -25.21
CA LYS A 181 14.41 -19.57 -26.62
C LYS A 181 15.70 -19.71 -27.42
N ALA A 182 16.78 -19.02 -27.04
CA ALA A 182 18.08 -19.11 -27.72
C ALA A 182 18.93 -20.32 -27.29
N LYS A 183 18.42 -21.14 -26.36
CA LYS A 183 19.07 -22.38 -25.86
C LYS A 183 18.36 -23.67 -26.31
N LEU A 184 17.29 -23.54 -27.10
CA LEU A 184 16.59 -24.63 -27.80
C LEU A 184 16.98 -24.58 -29.28
#